data_AF-A0A2V9JTI8-F1
#
_entry.id   AF-A0A2V9JTI8-F1
#
_cell.length_a   1.000
_cell.length_b   1.000
_cell.length_c   1.000
_cell.angle_alpha   90.00
_cell.angle_beta   90.00
_cell.angle_gamma   90.00
#
_symmetry.space_group_name_H-M   'P 1'
#
loop_
_entity.id
_entity.type
_entity.pdbx_description
1 polymer ?
#
loop_
_entity_poly.entity_id
_entity_poly.type
_entity_poly.pdbx_seq_one_letter_code
_entity_poly.pdbx_strand_id
1 'polypeptide(L)'
;MTLDDITTVTPEFRKYCLDNFGASLPGGIFTPWGLRDMTVEMPGTLGGGNWSGSSFNPYLGYLFVNVSEVGAVGFMKPQPEGSAEAYVRSSKWGGYARFWDDHHYPCQQPPWGDLNAIDLKTGEIAWKVPLGVVDDLEAKGIPKTGIYNLGGSIATAGGLVFIGGTVDHRFRAFDARTGKELWVEKLESNAHATPMTYLGKKTKKQFVVIAVGPGGYFNPDTTAPTVLAAYALFPKGRGPARMRPQAYPRMISAGPGREPQDLPAPAKAIT
;
A
#
# COMPACT_ATOMS: atom_id res chain seq x y z
N MET A 1 -10.93 -20.68 1.09
CA MET A 1 -11.37 -19.99 -0.12
C MET A 1 -12.32 -20.92 -0.87
N THR A 2 -13.51 -20.45 -1.17
CA THR A 2 -14.60 -21.17 -1.84
C THR A 2 -15.03 -20.42 -3.10
N LEU A 3 -15.94 -20.99 -3.89
CA LEU A 3 -16.49 -20.32 -5.08
C LEU A 3 -17.32 -19.06 -4.73
N ASP A 4 -17.84 -18.98 -3.50
CA ASP A 4 -18.61 -17.84 -3.01
C ASP A 4 -17.71 -16.64 -2.69
N ASP A 5 -16.45 -16.91 -2.36
CA ASP A 5 -15.44 -15.89 -2.07
C ASP A 5 -14.89 -15.22 -3.35
N ILE A 6 -15.19 -15.76 -4.54
CA ILE A 6 -14.83 -15.13 -5.81
C ILE A 6 -15.60 -13.82 -5.98
N THR A 7 -14.93 -12.79 -6.48
CA THR A 7 -15.48 -11.46 -6.78
C THR A 7 -16.83 -11.50 -7.50
N THR A 8 -17.70 -10.57 -7.12
CA THR A 8 -18.96 -10.26 -7.81
C THR A 8 -19.02 -8.80 -8.27
N VAL A 9 -17.86 -8.13 -8.30
CA VAL A 9 -17.75 -6.70 -8.66
C VAL A 9 -18.33 -6.42 -10.05
N THR A 10 -18.02 -7.27 -11.05
CA THR A 10 -18.77 -7.33 -12.31
C THR A 10 -18.89 -8.79 -12.79
N PRO A 11 -19.88 -9.12 -13.64
CA PRO A 11 -20.00 -10.46 -14.23
C PRO A 11 -18.77 -10.89 -15.06
N GLU A 12 -18.17 -9.96 -15.80
CA GLU A 12 -17.01 -10.24 -16.66
C GLU A 12 -15.78 -10.56 -15.82
N PHE A 13 -15.56 -9.79 -14.75
CA PHE A 13 -14.46 -10.03 -13.82
C PHE A 13 -14.65 -11.36 -13.07
N ARG A 14 -15.86 -11.66 -12.61
CA ARG A 14 -16.18 -12.97 -12.01
C ARG A 14 -15.89 -14.11 -12.97
N LYS A 15 -16.31 -13.97 -14.23
CA LYS A 15 -16.08 -14.99 -15.26
C LYS A 15 -14.59 -15.24 -15.47
N TYR A 16 -13.79 -14.17 -15.61
CA TYR A 16 -12.33 -14.30 -15.72
C TYR A 16 -11.75 -15.10 -14.55
N CYS A 17 -12.13 -14.79 -13.32
CA CYS A 17 -11.60 -15.44 -12.13
C CYS A 17 -12.02 -16.92 -12.05
N LEU A 18 -13.26 -17.26 -12.41
CA LEU A 18 -13.74 -18.64 -12.45
C LEU A 18 -13.06 -19.46 -13.55
N ASP A 19 -12.93 -18.90 -14.75
CA ASP A 19 -12.27 -19.57 -15.88
C ASP A 19 -10.80 -19.89 -15.56
N ASN A 20 -10.11 -18.99 -14.85
CA ASN A 20 -8.68 -19.15 -14.56
C ASN A 20 -8.41 -19.93 -13.28
N PHE A 21 -9.24 -19.80 -12.25
CA PHE A 21 -8.92 -20.29 -10.90
C PHE A 21 -10.02 -21.17 -10.27
N GLY A 22 -11.20 -21.26 -10.87
CA GLY A 22 -12.33 -21.99 -10.30
C GLY A 22 -12.04 -23.48 -10.09
N ALA A 23 -11.25 -24.10 -10.96
CA ALA A 23 -10.83 -25.51 -10.83
C ALA A 23 -9.90 -25.77 -9.63
N SER A 24 -9.26 -24.72 -9.09
CA SER A 24 -8.41 -24.79 -7.89
C SER A 24 -9.20 -24.60 -6.60
N LEU A 25 -10.53 -24.48 -6.67
CA LEU A 25 -11.40 -24.20 -5.54
C LEU A 25 -12.45 -25.32 -5.34
N PRO A 26 -12.89 -25.56 -4.09
CA PRO A 26 -12.46 -24.90 -2.86
C PRO A 26 -11.06 -25.33 -2.38
N GLY A 27 -10.35 -24.39 -1.76
CA GLY A 27 -9.08 -24.62 -1.06
C GLY A 27 -9.21 -24.36 0.44
N GLY A 28 -8.72 -25.28 1.27
CA GLY A 28 -8.63 -25.13 2.72
C GLY A 28 -7.41 -24.29 3.16
N ILE A 29 -7.43 -23.80 4.41
CA ILE A 29 -6.39 -22.92 4.98
C ILE A 29 -4.99 -23.55 5.09
N PHE A 30 -4.89 -24.88 4.92
CA PHE A 30 -3.63 -25.64 4.94
C PHE A 30 -3.40 -26.39 3.63
N THR A 31 -4.03 -25.95 2.53
CA THR A 31 -3.84 -26.57 1.21
C THR A 31 -2.41 -26.32 0.75
N PRO A 32 -1.58 -27.36 0.57
CA PRO A 32 -0.23 -27.18 0.09
C PRO A 32 -0.22 -26.77 -1.39
N TRP A 33 0.89 -26.22 -1.85
CA TRP A 33 1.15 -26.05 -3.27
C TRP A 33 1.13 -27.43 -3.97
N GLY A 34 0.27 -27.57 -4.98
CA GLY A 34 0.22 -28.78 -5.79
C GLY A 34 1.52 -29.01 -6.56
N LEU A 35 1.81 -30.27 -6.95
CA LEU A 35 2.98 -30.60 -7.78
C LEU A 35 2.71 -30.51 -9.29
N ARG A 36 1.42 -30.48 -9.66
CA ARG A 36 0.94 -30.47 -11.05
C ARG A 36 -0.26 -29.55 -11.21
N ASP A 37 -1.15 -29.57 -10.22
CA ASP A 37 -2.33 -28.73 -10.17
C ASP A 37 -2.02 -27.39 -9.51
N MET A 38 -2.65 -26.33 -10.00
CA MET A 38 -2.53 -25.00 -9.43
C MET A 38 -3.29 -24.92 -8.09
N THR A 39 -2.64 -24.33 -7.10
CA THR A 39 -3.23 -23.98 -5.81
C THR A 39 -3.49 -22.46 -5.76
N VAL A 40 -4.59 -22.07 -5.11
CA VAL A 40 -4.83 -20.68 -4.66
C VAL A 40 -4.50 -20.61 -3.17
N GLU A 41 -3.59 -19.71 -2.79
CA GLU A 41 -3.14 -19.48 -1.42
C GLU A 41 -3.60 -18.09 -0.94
N MET A 42 -4.10 -18.03 0.30
CA MET A 42 -4.55 -16.82 0.97
C MET A 42 -4.10 -16.82 2.45
N PRO A 43 -3.41 -15.77 2.93
CA PRO A 43 -2.86 -14.65 2.16
C PRO A 43 -1.78 -15.12 1.19
N GLY A 44 -1.57 -14.40 0.08
CA GLY A 44 -0.44 -14.67 -0.80
C GLY A 44 0.88 -14.12 -0.24
N THR A 45 1.97 -14.32 -0.97
CA THR A 45 3.34 -13.93 -0.54
C THR A 45 3.59 -12.42 -0.32
N LEU A 46 2.60 -11.56 -0.53
CA LEU A 46 2.63 -10.13 -0.19
C LEU A 46 1.40 -9.65 0.57
N GLY A 47 0.49 -10.57 0.90
CA GLY A 47 -0.74 -10.25 1.59
C GLY A 47 -0.55 -10.17 3.11
N GLY A 48 -1.64 -9.88 3.82
CA GLY A 48 -1.59 -9.62 5.26
C GLY A 48 -0.88 -8.29 5.56
N GLY A 49 -0.36 -8.19 6.79
CA GLY A 49 0.61 -7.16 7.16
C GLY A 49 1.99 -7.51 6.61
N ASN A 50 2.70 -6.52 6.04
CA ASN A 50 3.97 -6.72 5.34
C ASN A 50 5.10 -5.84 5.94
N TRP A 51 6.25 -5.73 5.26
CA TRP A 51 7.47 -5.01 5.68
C TRP A 51 7.26 -3.54 6.09
N SER A 52 6.12 -2.98 5.71
CA SER A 52 5.63 -1.63 6.00
C SER A 52 5.48 -1.33 7.49
N GLY A 53 5.38 -2.36 8.32
CA GLY A 53 5.24 -2.22 9.77
C GLY A 53 3.87 -1.67 10.19
N SER A 54 3.79 -1.28 11.46
CA SER A 54 2.59 -0.75 12.08
C SER A 54 2.90 0.55 12.81
N SER A 55 1.88 1.33 13.14
CA SER A 55 2.02 2.49 14.01
C SER A 55 1.14 2.38 15.24
N PHE A 56 1.51 3.02 16.33
CA PHE A 56 0.84 2.86 17.62
C PHE A 56 0.46 4.21 18.20
N ASN A 57 -0.78 4.34 18.71
CA ASN A 57 -1.21 5.49 19.49
C ASN A 57 -1.35 5.10 20.98
N PRO A 58 -0.42 5.52 21.86
CA PRO A 58 -0.46 5.15 23.27
C PRO A 58 -1.64 5.73 24.04
N TYR A 59 -2.25 6.83 23.59
CA TYR A 59 -3.42 7.43 24.24
C TYR A 59 -4.70 6.64 23.99
N LEU A 60 -4.79 5.98 22.84
CA LEU A 60 -5.93 5.10 22.50
C LEU A 60 -5.65 3.64 22.85
N GLY A 61 -4.37 3.23 22.95
CA GLY A 61 -3.99 1.83 23.05
C GLY A 61 -4.15 1.08 21.72
N TYR A 62 -4.23 1.79 20.59
CA TYR A 62 -4.52 1.19 19.28
C TYR A 62 -3.26 1.02 18.45
N LEU A 63 -3.08 -0.19 17.90
CA LEU A 63 -2.11 -0.51 16.86
C LEU A 63 -2.77 -0.43 15.48
N PHE A 64 -2.22 0.39 14.60
CA PHE A 64 -2.70 0.55 13.22
C PHE A 64 -1.88 -0.32 12.27
N VAL A 65 -2.56 -1.24 11.60
CA VAL A 65 -1.96 -2.20 10.66
C VAL A 65 -2.69 -2.12 9.33
N ASN A 66 -1.97 -1.74 8.28
CA ASN A 66 -2.47 -1.88 6.92
C ASN A 66 -2.23 -3.31 6.41
N VAL A 67 -3.22 -3.83 5.71
CA VAL A 67 -3.25 -5.19 5.19
C VAL A 67 -3.49 -5.15 3.69
N SER A 68 -2.75 -5.96 2.94
CA SER A 68 -3.06 -6.28 1.55
C SER A 68 -3.78 -7.61 1.49
N GLU A 69 -5.00 -7.64 0.96
CA GLU A 69 -5.70 -8.89 0.67
C GLU A 69 -5.42 -9.23 -0.79
N VAL A 70 -4.34 -9.98 -1.04
CA VAL A 70 -3.98 -10.46 -2.38
C VAL A 70 -3.52 -11.90 -2.29
N GLY A 71 -4.26 -12.80 -2.95
CA GLY A 71 -3.89 -14.20 -3.03
C GLY A 71 -2.70 -14.46 -3.93
N ALA A 72 -2.12 -15.64 -3.77
CA ALA A 72 -1.06 -16.16 -4.61
C ALA A 72 -1.57 -17.40 -5.36
N VAL A 73 -1.07 -17.61 -6.58
CA VAL A 73 -1.44 -18.78 -7.41
C VAL A 73 -0.23 -19.49 -7.99
N GLY A 74 -0.27 -20.80 -8.11
CA GLY A 74 0.84 -21.55 -8.67
C GLY A 74 0.91 -22.99 -8.16
N PHE A 75 2.01 -23.64 -8.50
CA PHE A 75 2.32 -25.03 -8.15
C PHE A 75 3.84 -25.17 -7.98
N MET A 76 4.29 -26.26 -7.38
CA MET A 76 5.71 -26.59 -7.24
C MET A 76 6.17 -27.36 -8.48
N LYS A 77 7.13 -26.79 -9.21
CA LYS A 77 7.77 -27.42 -10.36
C LYS A 77 9.09 -28.07 -9.91
N PRO A 78 9.28 -29.39 -10.10
CA PRO A 78 10.56 -30.05 -9.84
C PRO A 78 11.70 -29.38 -10.62
N GLN A 79 12.87 -29.27 -9.99
CA GLN A 79 14.09 -28.80 -10.62
C GLN A 79 15.00 -29.98 -11.01
N PRO A 80 15.92 -29.78 -11.96
CA PRO A 80 16.95 -30.78 -12.28
C PRO A 80 17.77 -31.18 -11.05
N GLU A 81 18.24 -32.43 -11.03
CA GLU A 81 19.14 -32.93 -9.99
C GLU A 81 20.40 -32.05 -9.88
N GLY A 82 20.82 -31.74 -8.65
CA GLY A 82 21.93 -30.82 -8.38
C GLY A 82 21.55 -29.34 -8.32
N SER A 83 20.28 -28.99 -8.54
CA SER A 83 19.79 -27.62 -8.28
C SER A 83 19.81 -27.30 -6.79
N ALA A 84 20.04 -26.02 -6.44
CA ALA A 84 20.05 -25.55 -5.05
C ALA A 84 18.71 -25.83 -4.34
N GLU A 85 17.60 -25.68 -5.05
CA GLU A 85 16.26 -26.00 -4.57
C GLU A 85 15.67 -27.14 -5.40
N ALA A 86 15.11 -28.16 -4.74
CA ALA A 86 14.50 -29.31 -5.42
C ALA A 86 13.21 -28.94 -6.19
N TYR A 87 12.53 -27.87 -5.75
CA TYR A 87 11.33 -27.35 -6.37
C TYR A 87 11.34 -25.83 -6.40
N VAL A 88 10.74 -25.24 -7.42
CA VAL A 88 10.45 -23.81 -7.47
C VAL A 88 8.97 -23.58 -7.71
N ARG A 89 8.44 -22.50 -7.17
CA ARG A 89 7.07 -22.08 -7.46
C ARG A 89 6.97 -21.64 -8.92
N SER A 90 5.92 -22.09 -9.59
CA SER A 90 5.67 -21.80 -11.00
C SER A 90 4.17 -21.64 -11.30
N SER A 91 3.87 -20.93 -12.38
CA SER A 91 2.54 -20.81 -12.96
C SER A 91 2.69 -20.27 -14.39
N LYS A 92 1.59 -20.21 -15.15
CA LYS A 92 1.60 -19.53 -16.48
C LYS A 92 1.86 -18.02 -16.38
N TRP A 93 1.67 -17.40 -15.22
CA TRP A 93 1.96 -15.98 -14.95
C TRP A 93 3.29 -15.77 -14.20
N GLY A 94 4.14 -16.80 -14.11
CA GLY A 94 5.43 -16.75 -13.43
C GLY A 94 5.41 -17.26 -11.98
N GLY A 95 6.60 -17.34 -11.36
CA GLY A 95 6.80 -17.97 -10.04
C GLY A 95 6.26 -17.16 -8.85
N TYR A 96 5.95 -15.88 -9.04
CA TYR A 96 5.38 -14.98 -8.04
C TYR A 96 3.96 -14.51 -8.39
N ALA A 97 3.24 -15.30 -9.20
CA ALA A 97 1.90 -14.97 -9.68
C ALA A 97 0.89 -14.71 -8.55
N ARG A 98 -0.12 -13.90 -8.85
CA ARG A 98 -1.15 -13.48 -7.91
C ARG A 98 -2.52 -13.92 -8.37
N PHE A 99 -3.41 -14.00 -7.40
CA PHE A 99 -4.82 -14.31 -7.60
C PHE A 99 -5.56 -13.03 -8.02
N TRP A 100 -5.35 -12.57 -9.24
CA TRP A 100 -5.94 -11.36 -9.80
C TRP A 100 -6.19 -11.48 -11.31
N ASP A 101 -6.89 -10.51 -11.88
CA ASP A 101 -7.06 -10.37 -13.33
C ASP A 101 -5.92 -9.62 -14.03
N ASP A 102 -6.08 -9.42 -15.33
CA ASP A 102 -5.12 -8.69 -16.17
C ASP A 102 -5.05 -7.18 -15.85
N HIS A 103 -6.05 -6.64 -15.13
CA HIS A 103 -6.02 -5.29 -14.55
C HIS A 103 -5.39 -5.27 -13.15
N HIS A 104 -4.90 -6.42 -12.68
CA HIS A 104 -4.40 -6.67 -11.34
C HIS A 104 -5.43 -6.52 -10.21
N TYR A 105 -6.73 -6.63 -10.51
CA TYR A 105 -7.78 -6.65 -9.49
C TYR A 105 -7.85 -8.04 -8.83
N PRO A 106 -7.72 -8.15 -7.49
CA PRO A 106 -7.76 -9.44 -6.82
C PRO A 106 -9.08 -10.20 -7.02
N CYS A 107 -8.97 -11.50 -7.32
CA CYS A 107 -10.10 -12.32 -7.72
C CYS A 107 -11.03 -12.71 -6.58
N GLN A 108 -10.65 -12.45 -5.32
CA GLN A 108 -11.55 -12.55 -4.18
C GLN A 108 -12.42 -11.29 -4.03
N GLN A 109 -13.50 -11.39 -3.26
CA GLN A 109 -14.33 -10.25 -2.89
C GLN A 109 -13.51 -9.13 -2.22
N PRO A 110 -13.83 -7.85 -2.47
CA PRO A 110 -13.28 -6.74 -1.70
C PRO A 110 -13.73 -6.80 -0.23
N PRO A 111 -12.99 -6.16 0.70
CA PRO A 111 -11.86 -5.27 0.44
C PRO A 111 -10.56 -5.98 0.03
N TRP A 112 -9.84 -5.40 -0.92
CA TRP A 112 -8.53 -5.85 -1.41
C TRP A 112 -7.35 -5.26 -0.63
N GLY A 113 -7.65 -4.29 0.23
CA GLY A 113 -6.71 -3.72 1.16
C GLY A 113 -7.46 -2.96 2.24
N ASP A 114 -6.94 -3.03 3.45
CA ASP A 114 -7.59 -2.49 4.63
C ASP A 114 -6.61 -1.73 5.52
N LEU A 115 -7.14 -0.76 6.27
CA LEU A 115 -6.49 -0.19 7.43
C LEU A 115 -7.28 -0.64 8.67
N ASN A 116 -6.58 -1.25 9.62
CA ASN A 116 -7.17 -1.81 10.82
C ASN A 116 -6.62 -1.09 12.04
N ALA A 117 -7.46 -0.83 13.04
CA ALA A 117 -7.02 -0.54 14.40
C ALA A 117 -7.30 -1.74 15.29
N ILE A 118 -6.27 -2.20 15.98
CA ILE A 118 -6.34 -3.29 16.94
C ILE A 118 -6.23 -2.67 18.34
N ASP A 119 -7.21 -2.91 19.19
CA ASP A 119 -7.13 -2.56 20.60
C ASP A 119 -6.14 -3.51 21.28
N LEU A 120 -4.98 -3.00 21.70
CA LEU A 120 -3.93 -3.82 22.31
C LEU A 120 -4.27 -4.30 23.72
N LYS A 121 -5.32 -3.76 24.35
CA LYS A 121 -5.81 -4.24 25.64
C LYS A 121 -6.62 -5.53 25.47
N THR A 122 -7.45 -5.62 24.43
CA THR A 122 -8.36 -6.76 24.22
C THR A 122 -7.85 -7.74 23.15
N GLY A 123 -7.00 -7.28 22.24
CA GLY A 123 -6.59 -8.02 21.05
C GLY A 123 -7.63 -7.98 19.91
N GLU A 124 -8.71 -7.22 20.06
CA GLU A 124 -9.79 -7.15 19.09
C GLU A 124 -9.60 -6.01 18.08
N ILE A 125 -10.24 -6.14 16.91
CA ILE A 125 -10.29 -5.06 15.92
C ILE A 125 -11.28 -4.00 16.43
N ALA A 126 -10.76 -2.83 16.80
CA ALA A 126 -11.57 -1.67 17.20
C ALA A 126 -12.32 -1.07 16.01
N TRP A 127 -11.65 -1.00 14.85
CA TRP A 127 -12.26 -0.64 13.57
C TRP A 127 -11.43 -1.17 12.41
N LYS A 128 -12.10 -1.35 11.26
CA LYS A 128 -11.52 -1.78 9.99
C LYS A 128 -12.17 -0.99 8.85
N VAL A 129 -11.36 -0.42 7.96
CA VAL A 129 -11.84 0.36 6.81
C VAL A 129 -11.08 -0.01 5.53
N PRO A 130 -11.73 -0.03 4.35
CA PRO A 130 -11.04 -0.23 3.08
C PRO A 130 -9.97 0.85 2.87
N LEU A 131 -8.74 0.42 2.61
CA LEU A 131 -7.61 1.29 2.32
C LEU A 131 -7.31 1.27 0.82
N GLY A 132 -7.58 2.40 0.18
CA GLY A 132 -7.41 2.56 -1.27
C GLY A 132 -8.73 2.58 -2.04
N VAL A 133 -8.65 3.00 -3.29
CA VAL A 133 -9.75 2.94 -4.25
C VAL A 133 -9.23 2.57 -5.63
N VAL A 134 -10.08 1.92 -6.42
CA VAL A 134 -9.84 1.74 -7.85
C VAL A 134 -10.72 2.74 -8.60
N ASP A 135 -10.08 3.76 -9.18
CA ASP A 135 -10.75 4.92 -9.77
C ASP A 135 -11.78 4.51 -10.85
N ASP A 136 -11.45 3.52 -11.69
CA ASP A 136 -12.35 3.01 -12.74
C ASP A 136 -13.60 2.29 -12.21
N LEU A 137 -13.52 1.68 -11.03
CA LEU A 137 -14.65 1.02 -10.38
C LEU A 137 -15.51 2.06 -9.65
N GLU A 138 -14.89 3.02 -8.95
CA GLU A 138 -15.58 4.12 -8.30
C GLU A 138 -16.38 4.96 -9.32
N ALA A 139 -15.79 5.24 -10.49
CA ALA A 139 -16.47 5.94 -11.58
C ALA A 139 -17.71 5.20 -12.11
N LYS A 140 -17.79 3.88 -11.91
CA LYS A 140 -18.95 3.04 -12.24
C LYS A 140 -19.95 2.90 -11.08
N GLY A 141 -19.75 3.62 -9.99
CA GLY A 141 -20.61 3.57 -8.81
C GLY A 141 -20.36 2.37 -7.89
N ILE A 142 -19.25 1.65 -8.09
CA ILE A 142 -18.87 0.54 -7.22
C ILE A 142 -18.24 1.12 -5.95
N PRO A 143 -18.66 0.68 -4.75
CA PRO A 143 -18.10 1.16 -3.49
C PRO A 143 -16.58 0.96 -3.38
N LYS A 144 -15.93 1.69 -2.47
CA LYS A 144 -14.49 1.57 -2.18
C LYS A 144 -14.12 0.10 -1.95
N THR A 145 -13.39 -0.46 -2.90
CA THR A 145 -12.93 -1.85 -2.89
C THR A 145 -11.68 -2.04 -2.05
N GLY A 146 -11.03 -0.96 -1.58
CA GLY A 146 -9.63 -1.03 -1.17
C GLY A 146 -8.73 -1.37 -2.35
N ILE A 147 -7.42 -1.34 -2.11
CA ILE A 147 -6.44 -1.90 -3.05
C ILE A 147 -5.20 -2.31 -2.26
N TYR A 148 -4.46 -3.26 -2.82
CA TYR A 148 -3.19 -3.68 -2.25
C TYR A 148 -2.25 -2.50 -2.03
N ASN A 149 -1.50 -2.61 -0.96
CA ASN A 149 -0.69 -1.55 -0.41
C ASN A 149 0.66 -2.07 0.05
N LEU A 150 1.64 -1.20 -0.11
CA LEU A 150 3.03 -1.38 0.22
C LEU A 150 3.45 -0.04 0.82
N GLY A 151 3.63 0.04 2.13
CA GLY A 151 4.00 1.27 2.85
C GLY A 151 3.26 1.40 4.17
N GLY A 152 3.96 1.89 5.19
CA GLY A 152 3.45 1.94 6.56
C GLY A 152 2.69 3.22 6.88
N SER A 153 2.09 3.24 8.06
CA SER A 153 1.46 4.43 8.63
C SER A 153 2.33 5.09 9.70
N ILE A 154 2.00 6.32 10.06
CA ILE A 154 2.35 6.91 11.36
C ILE A 154 1.09 7.33 12.11
N ALA A 155 1.10 7.17 13.42
CA ALA A 155 0.10 7.71 14.32
C ALA A 155 0.66 8.95 15.03
N THR A 156 -0.19 9.95 15.27
CA THR A 156 0.20 11.19 15.93
C THR A 156 -0.64 11.43 17.19
N ALA A 157 -0.07 12.16 18.15
CA ALA A 157 -0.78 12.57 19.38
C ALA A 157 -2.02 13.43 19.11
N GLY A 158 -2.12 14.03 17.92
CA GLY A 158 -3.32 14.76 17.47
C GLY A 158 -4.51 13.88 17.11
N GLY A 159 -4.40 12.54 17.26
CA GLY A 159 -5.48 11.61 16.93
C GLY A 159 -5.60 11.33 15.43
N LEU A 160 -4.50 11.44 14.68
CA LEU A 160 -4.47 11.18 13.24
C LEU A 160 -3.54 10.02 12.89
N VAL A 161 -3.94 9.23 11.90
CA VAL A 161 -3.12 8.20 11.24
C VAL A 161 -2.87 8.63 9.79
N PHE A 162 -1.61 8.80 9.41
CA PHE A 162 -1.22 9.15 8.04
C PHE A 162 -0.67 7.94 7.31
N ILE A 163 -1.09 7.72 6.06
CA ILE A 163 -0.63 6.60 5.23
C ILE A 163 -0.73 6.92 3.73
N GLY A 164 0.33 6.59 2.99
CA GLY A 164 0.35 6.57 1.52
C GLY A 164 -0.04 5.18 1.05
N GLY A 165 0.95 4.29 0.97
CA GLY A 165 0.83 2.83 0.97
C GLY A 165 0.21 2.21 -0.29
N THR A 166 -0.96 2.67 -0.68
CA THR A 166 -1.77 2.12 -1.77
C THR A 166 -1.22 2.49 -3.14
N VAL A 167 -1.51 1.64 -4.12
CA VAL A 167 -1.15 1.87 -5.54
C VAL A 167 -2.07 2.84 -6.28
N ASP A 168 -2.96 3.52 -5.58
CA ASP A 168 -3.88 4.48 -6.19
C ASP A 168 -3.37 5.93 -6.07
N HIS A 169 -2.08 6.09 -5.80
CA HIS A 169 -1.35 7.36 -5.82
C HIS A 169 -1.97 8.39 -4.86
N ARG A 170 -2.32 7.98 -3.63
CA ARG A 170 -2.96 8.87 -2.66
C ARG A 170 -2.23 8.86 -1.32
N PHE A 171 -2.11 10.03 -0.72
CA PHE A 171 -1.72 10.19 0.67
C PHE A 171 -2.94 10.59 1.50
N ARG A 172 -3.15 9.91 2.64
CA ARG A 172 -4.37 10.03 3.44
C ARG A 172 -4.09 10.34 4.89
N ALA A 173 -5.07 10.96 5.53
CA ALA A 173 -5.16 11.06 6.98
C ALA A 173 -6.51 10.52 7.47
N PHE A 174 -6.46 9.66 8.47
CA PHE A 174 -7.62 9.05 9.12
C PHE A 174 -7.72 9.52 10.57
N ASP A 175 -8.95 9.65 11.07
CA ASP A 175 -9.23 9.76 12.48
C ASP A 175 -8.81 8.46 13.19
N ALA A 176 -7.90 8.56 14.15
CA ALA A 176 -7.28 7.41 14.80
C ALA A 176 -8.28 6.58 15.65
N ARG A 177 -9.38 7.20 16.11
CA ARG A 177 -10.36 6.54 16.96
C ARG A 177 -11.42 5.81 16.15
N THR A 178 -11.79 6.34 14.99
CA THR A 178 -12.96 5.89 14.23
C THR A 178 -12.61 5.28 12.86
N GLY A 179 -11.39 5.46 12.37
CA GLY A 179 -10.99 5.05 11.02
C GLY A 179 -11.61 5.92 9.92
N LYS A 180 -12.28 7.02 10.25
CA LYS A 180 -12.86 7.92 9.25
C LYS A 180 -11.75 8.63 8.47
N GLU A 181 -11.79 8.55 7.14
CA GLU A 181 -10.92 9.35 6.26
C GLU A 181 -11.28 10.83 6.41
N LEU A 182 -10.31 11.65 6.83
CA LEU A 182 -10.49 13.09 7.08
C LEU A 182 -9.87 13.95 5.98
N TRP A 183 -8.84 13.43 5.31
CA TRP A 183 -8.12 14.14 4.27
C TRP A 183 -7.46 13.16 3.30
N VAL A 184 -7.37 13.58 2.04
CA VAL A 184 -6.70 12.86 0.97
C VAL A 184 -6.10 13.84 -0.05
N GLU A 185 -4.91 13.53 -0.56
CA GLU A 185 -4.30 14.20 -1.72
C GLU A 185 -3.89 13.15 -2.74
N LYS A 186 -4.26 13.37 -4.01
CA LYS A 186 -3.73 12.59 -5.15
C LYS A 186 -2.31 13.08 -5.45
N LEU A 187 -1.38 12.15 -5.51
CA LEU A 187 0.04 12.35 -5.77
C LEU A 187 0.36 12.09 -7.24
N GLU A 188 1.51 12.57 -7.68
CA GLU A 188 2.05 12.26 -9.01
C GLU A 188 2.49 10.79 -9.19
N SER A 189 2.69 10.05 -8.10
CA SER A 189 3.08 8.63 -8.13
C SER A 189 2.70 7.92 -6.83
N ASN A 190 3.09 6.65 -6.71
CA ASN A 190 2.95 5.88 -5.49
C ASN A 190 3.78 6.44 -4.34
N ALA A 191 3.25 6.30 -3.13
CA ALA A 191 3.93 6.67 -1.89
C ALA A 191 4.10 5.44 -1.01
N HIS A 192 5.03 4.56 -1.42
CA HIS A 192 5.25 3.27 -0.75
C HIS A 192 6.11 3.33 0.52
N ALA A 193 6.57 4.52 0.90
CA ALA A 193 7.32 4.73 2.13
C ALA A 193 6.39 4.94 3.34
N THR A 194 6.90 4.63 4.53
CA THR A 194 6.28 5.09 5.78
C THR A 194 6.51 6.60 5.91
N PRO A 195 5.46 7.43 6.11
CA PRO A 195 5.63 8.86 6.31
C PRO A 195 6.39 9.16 7.60
N MET A 196 6.86 10.39 7.76
CA MET A 196 7.42 10.88 9.02
C MET A 196 6.88 12.26 9.36
N THR A 197 6.98 12.66 10.62
CA THR A 197 6.62 14.01 11.06
C THR A 197 7.71 14.64 11.92
N TYR A 198 7.88 15.95 11.80
CA TYR A 198 8.85 16.72 12.60
C TYR A 198 8.43 18.18 12.77
N LEU A 199 8.98 18.84 13.79
CA LEU A 199 8.82 20.29 13.99
C LEU A 199 9.95 21.04 13.29
N GLY A 200 9.61 21.89 12.32
CA GLY A 200 10.57 22.75 11.65
C GLY A 200 11.19 23.76 12.62
N LYS A 201 12.50 23.66 12.88
CA LYS A 201 13.20 24.53 13.86
C LYS A 201 13.03 26.02 13.57
N LYS A 202 13.04 26.41 12.29
CA LYS A 202 12.91 27.81 11.82
C LYS A 202 11.46 28.26 11.71
N THR A 203 10.60 27.46 11.10
CA THR A 203 9.21 27.83 10.83
C THR A 203 8.28 27.63 12.03
N LYS A 204 8.70 26.83 13.02
CA LYS A 204 7.89 26.35 14.15
C LYS A 204 6.61 25.63 13.73
N LYS A 205 6.57 25.12 12.50
CA LYS A 205 5.45 24.33 11.97
C LYS A 205 5.77 22.85 12.05
N GLN A 206 4.76 22.04 12.39
CA GLN A 206 4.84 20.60 12.20
C GLN A 206 4.68 20.28 10.71
N PHE A 207 5.57 19.44 10.20
CA PHE A 207 5.49 18.89 8.85
C PHE A 207 5.18 17.41 8.92
N VAL A 208 4.39 16.93 7.96
CA VAL A 208 4.27 15.51 7.63
C VAL A 208 4.88 15.33 6.25
N VAL A 209 5.83 14.41 6.11
CA VAL A 209 6.62 14.22 4.90
C VAL A 209 6.60 12.77 4.48
N ILE A 210 6.51 12.53 3.18
CA ILE A 210 6.53 11.19 2.60
C ILE A 210 7.36 11.19 1.31
N ALA A 211 8.11 10.11 1.09
CA ALA A 211 8.77 9.86 -0.18
C ALA A 211 7.74 9.34 -1.18
N VAL A 212 7.66 10.00 -2.33
CA VAL A 212 6.79 9.68 -3.45
C VAL A 212 7.70 9.32 -4.60
N GLY A 213 7.47 8.19 -5.25
CA GLY A 213 8.35 7.73 -6.31
C GLY A 213 7.68 6.69 -7.18
N PRO A 214 8.14 6.58 -8.43
CA PRO A 214 7.66 5.57 -9.34
C PRO A 214 8.22 4.20 -8.92
N GLY A 215 7.70 3.15 -9.54
CA GLY A 215 8.14 1.79 -9.28
C GLY A 215 7.55 1.23 -7.99
N GLY A 216 8.01 0.03 -7.65
CA GLY A 216 7.53 -0.76 -6.53
C GLY A 216 7.08 -2.13 -7.01
N TYR A 217 6.84 -3.04 -6.07
CA TYR A 217 6.49 -4.41 -6.43
C TYR A 217 5.21 -4.50 -7.27
N PHE A 218 4.25 -3.61 -7.00
CA PHE A 218 2.95 -3.64 -7.64
C PHE A 218 2.79 -2.65 -8.81
N ASN A 219 3.77 -1.78 -9.03
CA ASN A 219 3.73 -0.83 -10.14
C ASN A 219 5.09 -0.82 -10.82
N PRO A 220 5.22 -1.42 -12.02
CA PRO A 220 6.47 -1.41 -12.77
C PRO A 220 6.73 -0.07 -13.48
N ASP A 221 5.78 0.87 -13.46
CA ASP A 221 5.97 2.20 -14.07
C ASP A 221 7.04 2.97 -13.28
N THR A 222 8.19 3.20 -13.93
CA THR A 222 9.33 3.94 -13.39
C THR A 222 9.41 5.39 -13.92
N THR A 223 8.38 5.90 -14.60
CA THR A 223 8.49 7.14 -15.40
C THR A 223 8.21 8.42 -14.61
N ALA A 224 7.49 8.35 -13.50
CA ALA A 224 7.22 9.51 -12.66
C ALA A 224 8.47 9.97 -11.88
N PRO A 225 8.59 11.24 -11.48
CA PRO A 225 9.72 11.70 -10.68
C PRO A 225 9.68 11.14 -9.24
N THR A 226 10.85 10.94 -8.65
CA THR A 226 10.98 10.73 -7.20
C THR A 226 11.03 12.07 -6.49
N VAL A 227 10.10 12.32 -5.57
CA VAL A 227 10.00 13.56 -4.79
C VAL A 227 9.81 13.29 -3.30
N LEU A 228 10.11 14.32 -2.49
CA LEU A 228 9.67 14.39 -1.11
C LEU A 228 8.47 15.34 -1.05
N ALA A 229 7.28 14.79 -0.75
CA ALA A 229 6.08 15.59 -0.53
C ALA A 229 6.02 15.99 0.94
N ALA A 230 5.88 17.28 1.22
CA ALA A 230 5.83 17.84 2.57
C ALA A 230 4.56 18.68 2.80
N TYR A 231 3.83 18.36 3.86
CA TYR A 231 2.54 18.96 4.21
C TYR A 231 2.64 19.65 5.57
N ALA A 232 2.05 20.83 5.69
CA ALA A 232 1.89 21.55 6.95
C ALA A 232 0.61 22.39 6.90
N LEU A 233 -0.01 22.63 8.06
CA LEU A 233 -1.15 23.52 8.14
C LEU A 233 -0.75 24.97 7.84
N PHE A 234 -1.63 25.69 7.14
CA PHE A 234 -1.55 27.13 7.01
C PHE A 234 -2.16 27.81 8.25
N PRO A 235 -1.70 29.01 8.61
CA PRO A 235 -2.42 29.85 9.57
C PRO A 235 -3.87 30.01 9.11
N LYS A 236 -4.81 30.05 10.07
CA LYS A 236 -6.23 30.30 9.78
C LYS A 236 -6.37 31.50 8.82
N GLY A 237 -7.13 31.33 7.75
CA GLY A 237 -7.39 32.37 6.75
C GLY A 237 -6.37 32.50 5.62
N ARG A 238 -5.35 31.63 5.52
CA ARG A 238 -4.46 31.54 4.35
C ARG A 238 -4.64 30.23 3.59
N GLY A 239 -4.84 30.32 2.27
CA GLY A 239 -4.99 29.17 1.37
C GLY A 239 -3.65 28.56 0.94
N PRO A 240 -3.68 27.40 0.25
CA PRO A 240 -2.48 26.72 -0.18
C PRO A 240 -1.75 27.50 -1.26
N ALA A 241 -0.53 27.96 -0.96
CA ALA A 241 0.45 28.23 -2.00
C ALA A 241 1.07 26.88 -2.38
N ARG A 242 0.70 26.32 -3.55
CA ARG A 242 1.45 25.19 -4.14
C ARG A 242 2.85 25.70 -4.51
N MET A 243 3.78 25.65 -3.55
CA MET A 243 5.19 25.76 -3.88
C MET A 243 5.64 24.39 -4.38
N ARG A 244 5.89 24.28 -5.68
CA ARG A 244 6.79 23.23 -6.19
C ARG A 244 8.20 23.63 -5.73
N PRO A 245 8.87 22.87 -4.86
CA PRO A 245 10.29 23.09 -4.67
C PRO A 245 10.94 22.98 -6.04
N GLN A 246 11.82 23.92 -6.41
CA GLN A 246 12.76 23.65 -7.50
C GLN A 246 13.61 22.47 -7.05
N ALA A 247 13.26 21.27 -7.50
CA ALA A 247 14.09 20.10 -7.33
C ALA A 247 15.35 20.36 -8.15
N TYR A 248 16.46 20.63 -7.47
CA TYR A 248 17.78 20.49 -8.07
C TYR A 248 18.12 18.99 -7.96
N PRO A 249 18.07 18.20 -9.04
CA PRO A 249 18.56 16.84 -8.99
C PRO A 249 20.05 16.90 -8.68
N ARG A 250 20.44 16.64 -7.42
CA ARG A 250 21.81 16.29 -7.08
C ARG A 250 21.89 14.78 -6.98
N MET A 251 22.66 14.18 -7.88
CA MET A 251 23.14 12.82 -7.73
C MET A 251 23.92 12.74 -6.42
N ILE A 252 23.39 12.02 -5.42
CA ILE A 252 24.17 11.67 -4.23
C ILE A 252 25.08 10.52 -4.65
N SER A 253 26.36 10.81 -4.84
CA SER A 253 27.39 9.79 -5.05
C SER A 253 27.37 8.81 -3.88
N ALA A 254 27.33 7.50 -4.17
CA ALA A 254 27.41 6.42 -3.19
C ALA A 254 28.83 6.36 -2.60
N GLY A 255 29.14 7.28 -1.69
CA GLY A 255 30.33 7.27 -0.86
C GLY A 255 29.95 7.31 0.63
N PRO A 256 30.89 7.02 1.55
CA PRO A 256 30.64 7.12 2.99
C PRO A 256 30.16 8.53 3.32
N GLY A 257 28.90 8.65 3.74
CA GLY A 257 28.19 9.92 3.88
C GLY A 257 28.88 10.85 4.88
N ARG A 258 29.14 12.09 4.45
CA ARG A 258 29.43 13.22 5.33
C ARG A 258 28.31 14.24 5.22
N GLU A 259 28.02 14.91 6.33
CA GLU A 259 27.03 16.00 6.39
C GLU A 259 27.44 17.12 5.40
N PRO A 260 26.57 17.57 4.48
CA PRO A 260 26.91 18.62 3.52
C PRO A 260 27.18 19.95 4.24
N GLN A 261 28.36 20.52 4.02
CA GLN A 261 28.77 21.77 4.68
C GLN A 261 28.09 23.03 4.09
N ASP A 262 27.54 22.94 2.88
CA ASP A 262 26.93 24.09 2.18
C ASP A 262 25.49 23.80 1.75
N LEU A 263 24.53 24.14 2.61
CA LEU A 263 23.13 24.27 2.21
C LEU A 263 22.88 25.71 1.71
N PRO A 264 22.58 25.93 0.42
CA PRO A 264 22.20 27.26 -0.04
C PRO A 264 20.90 27.72 0.64
N ALA A 265 20.81 29.02 0.93
CA ALA A 265 19.62 29.61 1.53
C ALA A 265 18.39 29.39 0.63
N PRO A 266 17.20 29.11 1.20
CA PRO A 266 15.99 28.92 0.40
C PRO A 266 15.67 30.17 -0.42
N ALA A 267 15.22 29.96 -1.66
CA ALA A 267 14.79 31.04 -2.55
C ALA A 267 13.70 31.90 -1.87
N LYS A 268 13.82 33.22 -1.99
CA LYS A 268 12.82 34.16 -1.45
C LYS A 268 11.49 33.95 -2.17
N ALA A 269 10.40 33.94 -1.40
CA ALA A 269 9.05 33.94 -1.95
C ALA A 269 8.86 35.15 -2.86
N ILE A 270 8.36 34.92 -4.08
CA ILE A 270 7.84 35.98 -4.93
C ILE A 270 6.48 36.37 -4.36
N THR A 271 6.32 37.66 -4.07
CA THR A 271 5.11 38.27 -3.47
C THR A 271 3.92 38.22 -4.40
#